data_AF-A0A994J691-F1
#
_entry.id   AF-A0A994J691-F1
#
_cell.length_a   1.000
_cell.length_b   1.000
_cell.length_c   1.000
_cell.angle_alpha   90.00
_cell.angle_beta   90.00
_cell.angle_gamma   90.00
#
_symmetry.space_group_name_H-M   'P 1'
#
loop_
_entity.id
_entity.type
_entity.pdbx_description
1 polymer ?
#
loop_
_entity_poly.entity_id
_entity_poly.type
_entity_poly.pdbx_seq_one_letter_code
_entity_poly.pdbx_strand_id
1 'polypeptide(L)'
;MEALIPVINKLQDVFNTVGADIIQLPQIVVVGTQSSGKSSVLESLVGRDLLPRGTGIVTRRPLILQLVHVSQEDKRKTTGEENGVEAEEWGKFLHTKNKVAEP
;
A
#
# COMPACT_ATOMS: atom_id res chain seq x y z
N MET A 1 8.24 5.86 -16.66
CA MET A 1 7.53 5.84 -15.37
C MET A 1 8.49 6.03 -14.19
N GLU A 2 9.77 5.68 -14.33
CA GLU A 2 10.82 5.90 -13.31
C GLU A 2 11.09 7.36 -12.92
N ALA A 3 10.77 8.33 -13.77
CA ALA A 3 11.00 9.75 -13.46
C ALA A 3 9.91 10.39 -12.58
N LEU A 4 8.71 9.79 -12.51
CA LEU A 4 7.58 10.40 -11.79
C LEU A 4 7.58 10.06 -10.30
N ILE A 5 8.04 8.85 -9.94
CA ILE A 5 8.10 8.37 -8.56
C ILE A 5 9.01 9.27 -7.70
N PRO A 6 10.25 9.62 -8.13
CA PRO A 6 11.11 10.52 -7.36
C PRO A 6 10.53 11.92 -7.20
N VAL A 7 9.79 12.41 -8.19
CA VAL A 7 9.15 13.73 -8.15
C VAL A 7 7.97 13.74 -7.18
N ILE A 8 7.14 12.69 -7.22
CA ILE A 8 6.02 12.53 -6.28
C ILE A 8 6.52 12.36 -4.84
N ASN A 9 7.58 11.57 -4.62
CA ASN A 9 8.18 11.41 -3.30
C ASN A 9 8.77 12.72 -2.77
N LYS A 10 9.52 13.46 -3.60
CA LYS A 10 10.03 14.80 -3.22
C LYS A 10 8.90 15.79 -2.89
N LEU A 11 7.81 15.75 -3.65
CA LEU A 11 6.63 16.56 -3.37
C LEU A 11 6.03 16.18 -2.01
N GLN A 12 5.85 14.89 -1.72
CA GLN A 12 5.36 14.42 -0.42
C GLN A 12 6.25 14.91 0.75
N ASP A 13 7.58 14.84 0.62
CA ASP A 13 8.52 15.29 1.65
C ASP A 13 8.44 16.81 1.91
N VAL A 14 8.31 17.60 0.85
CA VAL A 14 8.11 19.05 0.96
C VAL A 14 6.79 19.36 1.67
N PHE A 15 5.71 18.65 1.36
CA PHE A 15 4.41 18.93 2.01
C PHE A 15 4.34 18.47 3.47
N ASN A 16 4.99 17.36 3.81
CA ASN A 16 5.15 16.92 5.20
C ASN A 16 5.90 17.95 6.06
N THR A 17 6.83 18.70 5.46
CA THR A 17 7.63 19.71 6.15
C THR A 17 6.88 21.04 6.35
N VAL A 18 6.01 21.41 5.41
CA VAL A 18 5.36 22.74 5.38
C VAL A 18 3.98 22.71 6.05
N GLY A 19 3.44 21.54 6.40
CA GLY A 19 2.15 21.42 7.07
C GLY A 19 0.97 21.90 6.21
N ALA A 20 1.16 21.95 4.89
CA ALA A 20 0.14 22.39 3.96
C ALA A 20 -0.92 21.31 3.79
N ASP A 21 -2.17 21.67 4.07
CA ASP A 21 -3.33 20.80 3.86
C ASP A 21 -3.44 20.35 2.39
N ILE A 22 -3.16 19.06 2.20
CA ILE A 22 -3.73 18.14 1.21
C ILE A 22 -3.54 18.57 -0.25
N ILE A 23 -2.37 18.24 -0.81
CA ILE A 23 -2.32 17.96 -2.25
C ILE A 23 -2.97 16.61 -2.50
N GLN A 24 -3.98 16.61 -3.37
CA GLN A 24 -4.51 15.38 -3.95
C GLN A 24 -3.44 14.82 -4.88
N LEU A 25 -2.66 13.87 -4.36
CA LEU A 25 -1.77 13.07 -5.19
C LEU A 25 -2.60 12.43 -6.32
N PRO A 26 -2.07 12.35 -7.55
CA PRO A 26 -2.78 11.73 -8.65
C PRO A 26 -3.14 10.29 -8.27
N GLN A 27 -4.45 10.01 -8.23
CA GLN A 27 -4.96 8.68 -7.92
C GLN A 27 -5.09 7.86 -9.20
N ILE A 28 -4.59 6.63 -9.18
CA ILE A 28 -4.80 5.67 -10.27
C ILE A 28 -6.03 4.83 -9.92
N VAL A 29 -7.04 4.86 -10.78
CA VAL A 29 -8.24 4.03 -10.64
C VAL A 29 -8.16 2.86 -11.60
N VAL A 30 -8.24 1.64 -11.05
CA VAL A 30 -8.25 0.42 -11.85
C VAL A 30 -9.69 0.03 -12.19
N VAL A 31 -10.03 0.05 -13.48
CA VAL A 31 -11.35 -0.35 -14.00
C VAL A 31 -11.21 -1.50 -14.99
N GLY A 32 -12.20 -2.40 -15.03
CA GLY A 32 -12.19 -3.53 -15.96
C GLY A 32 -13.19 -4.63 -15.58
N THR A 33 -13.53 -5.47 -16.56
CA THR A 33 -14.48 -6.58 -16.40
C THR A 33 -13.99 -7.64 -15.42
N GLN A 34 -14.88 -8.48 -14.88
CA GLN A 34 -14.45 -9.63 -14.07
C GLN A 34 -13.44 -10.49 -14.85
N SER A 35 -12.43 -11.02 -14.15
CA SER A 35 -11.37 -11.86 -14.75
C SER A 35 -10.39 -11.15 -15.68
N SER A 36 -10.48 -9.82 -15.87
CA SER A 36 -9.54 -9.06 -16.71
C SER A 36 -8.14 -8.86 -16.10
N GLY A 37 -7.79 -9.57 -15.02
CA GLY A 37 -6.46 -9.47 -14.39
C GLY A 37 -6.22 -8.26 -13.49
N LYS A 38 -7.24 -7.48 -13.12
CA LYS A 38 -7.08 -6.29 -12.24
C LYS A 38 -6.31 -6.57 -10.95
N SER A 39 -6.69 -7.62 -10.23
CA SER A 39 -6.03 -8.00 -8.98
C SER A 39 -4.58 -8.42 -9.24
N SER A 40 -4.33 -9.16 -10.31
CA SER A 40 -2.99 -9.60 -10.69
C SER A 40 -2.06 -8.43 -11.04
N VAL A 41 -2.58 -7.38 -11.70
CA VAL A 41 -1.80 -6.16 -11.98
C VAL A 41 -1.45 -5.44 -10.70
N LEU A 42 -2.40 -5.30 -9.76
CA LEU A 42 -2.14 -4.67 -8.46
C LEU A 42 -1.12 -5.47 -7.65
N GLU A 43 -1.25 -6.80 -7.60
CA GLU A 43 -0.32 -7.69 -6.92
C GLU A 43 1.08 -7.68 -7.55
N SER A 44 1.16 -7.53 -8.88
CA SER A 44 2.46 -7.40 -9.58
C SER A 44 3.17 -6.09 -9.23
N LEU A 45 2.43 -5.02 -8.94
CA LEU A 45 2.99 -3.75 -8.45
C LEU A 45 3.41 -3.83 -6.98
N VAL A 46 2.70 -4.61 -6.17
CA VAL A 46 3.03 -4.86 -4.76
C VAL A 46 4.20 -5.84 -4.63
N GLY A 47 4.34 -6.79 -5.56
CA GLY A 47 5.29 -7.89 -5.49
C GLY A 47 4.82 -9.08 -4.64
N ARG A 48 3.57 -9.09 -4.17
CA ARG A 48 2.99 -10.15 -3.32
C ARG A 48 1.52 -10.42 -3.62
N ASP A 49 1.09 -11.64 -3.28
CA ASP A 49 -0.31 -12.03 -3.23
C ASP A 49 -0.99 -11.41 -2.00
N LEU A 50 -1.75 -10.33 -2.23
CA LEU A 50 -2.41 -9.56 -1.16
C LEU A 50 -3.93 -9.59 -1.29
N LEU A 51 -4.44 -9.70 -2.51
CA LEU A 51 -5.87 -9.52 -2.76
C LEU A 51 -6.57 -10.88 -2.68
N PRO A 52 -7.79 -10.93 -2.12
CA PRO A 52 -8.57 -12.16 -2.11
C PRO A 52 -8.70 -12.73 -3.52
N ARG A 53 -8.63 -14.06 -3.63
CA ARG A 53 -8.88 -14.83 -4.85
C ARG A 53 -10.07 -15.76 -4.60
N GLY A 54 -10.91 -15.96 -5.61
CA GLY A 54 -12.09 -16.81 -5.47
C GLY A 54 -12.90 -16.90 -6.76
N THR A 55 -13.86 -17.81 -6.79
CA THR A 55 -14.83 -17.94 -7.89
C THR A 55 -15.93 -16.89 -7.76
N GLY A 56 -16.42 -16.36 -8.88
CA GLY A 56 -17.45 -15.30 -8.91
C GLY A 56 -16.91 -13.90 -8.62
N ILE A 57 -17.77 -13.01 -8.10
CA ILE A 57 -17.41 -11.62 -7.79
C ILE A 57 -16.61 -11.58 -6.49
N VAL A 58 -15.33 -11.25 -6.62
CA VAL A 58 -14.37 -11.23 -5.50
C VAL A 58 -14.38 -9.89 -4.77
N THR A 59 -14.05 -8.79 -5.46
CA THR A 59 -14.01 -7.46 -4.86
C THR A 59 -15.39 -6.80 -4.96
N ARG A 60 -16.10 -6.69 -3.85
CA ARG A 60 -17.45 -6.08 -3.77
C ARG A 60 -17.47 -4.67 -3.17
N ARG A 61 -16.31 -4.16 -2.76
CA ARG A 61 -16.12 -2.82 -2.22
C ARG A 61 -14.88 -2.20 -2.84
N PRO A 62 -14.90 -0.89 -3.18
CA PRO A 62 -13.68 -0.21 -3.61
C PRO A 62 -12.59 -0.36 -2.57
N LEU A 63 -11.38 -0.68 -3.03
CA LEU A 63 -10.18 -0.75 -2.20
C LEU A 63 -9.30 0.45 -2.55
N ILE A 64 -8.90 1.21 -1.54
CA ILE A 64 -7.84 2.21 -1.66
C ILE A 64 -6.55 1.52 -1.22
N LEU A 65 -5.65 1.27 -2.18
CA LEU A 65 -4.33 0.70 -1.94
C LEU A 65 -3.29 1.82 -1.95
N GLN A 66 -2.63 2.05 -0.82
CA GLN A 66 -1.54 3.02 -0.69
C GLN A 66 -0.23 2.27 -0.50
N LEU A 67 0.65 2.35 -1.50
CA LEU A 67 2.01 1.83 -1.39
C LEU A 67 2.90 2.92 -0.81
N VAL A 68 3.60 2.58 0.27
CA VAL A 68 4.55 3.47 0.94
C VAL A 68 5.91 2.81 0.87
N HIS A 69 6.83 3.47 0.18
CA HIS A 69 8.22 3.03 0.16
C HIS A 69 8.86 3.37 1.49
N VAL A 70 9.54 2.40 2.10
CA VAL A 70 10.29 2.53 3.35
C VAL A 70 11.75 2.16 3.08
N SER A 71 12.68 2.76 3.84
CA SER A 71 14.08 2.36 3.75
C SER A 71 14.26 0.94 4.31
N GLN A 72 15.29 0.22 3.88
CA GLN A 72 15.58 -1.12 4.41
C GLN A 72 15.94 -1.12 5.92
N GLU A 73 16.25 0.05 6.46
CA GLU A 73 16.54 0.26 7.88
C GLU A 73 15.26 0.44 8.72
N ASP A 74 14.13 0.83 8.10
CA ASP A 74 12.85 1.02 8.77
C ASP A 74 12.13 -0.33 8.94
N LYS A 75 12.68 -1.15 9.84
CA LYS A 75 12.12 -2.46 10.19
C LYS A 75 11.18 -2.31 11.38
N ARG A 76 10.01 -2.95 11.29
CA ARG A 76 9.05 -2.96 12.40
C ARG A 76 9.11 -4.27 13.16
N LYS A 77 9.15 -4.17 14.50
CA LYS A 77 8.94 -5.30 15.39
C LYS A 77 7.50 -5.78 15.26
N THR A 78 7.32 -7.08 15.11
CA THR A 78 6.00 -7.73 15.08
C THR A 78 5.27 -7.49 16.40
N THR A 79 3.94 -7.36 16.32
CA THR A 79 3.11 -6.96 17.45
C THR A 79 3.14 -7.98 18.58
N GLY A 80 3.80 -7.65 19.70
CA GLY A 80 3.46 -8.18 21.02
C GLY A 80 4.44 -9.18 21.65
N GLU A 81 5.52 -9.59 20.99
CA GLU A 81 6.51 -10.49 21.58
C GLU A 81 7.85 -9.78 21.80
N GLU A 82 8.41 -9.91 23.01
CA GLU A 82 9.74 -9.37 23.36
C GLU A 82 10.87 -9.94 22.47
N ASN A 83 10.59 -11.04 21.75
CA ASN A 83 11.47 -11.72 20.80
C ASN A 83 10.97 -11.69 19.34
N GLY A 84 10.09 -10.75 18.99
CA GLY A 84 9.51 -10.67 17.64
C GLY A 84 10.56 -10.49 16.53
N VAL A 85 10.39 -11.24 15.43
CA VAL A 85 11.19 -11.09 14.21
C VAL A 85 10.95 -9.71 13.61
N GLU A 86 11.99 -9.08 13.08
CA GLU A 86 11.85 -7.81 12.35
C GLU A 86 11.17 -8.04 10.99
N ALA A 87 10.05 -7.38 10.76
CA ALA A 87 9.35 -7.42 9.47
C ALA A 87 9.86 -6.29 8.56
N GLU A 88 10.28 -6.67 7.35
CA GLU A 88 10.71 -5.74 6.30
C GLU A 88 9.51 -5.12 5.56
N GLU A 89 8.35 -5.78 5.60
CA GLU A 89 7.12 -5.33 4.95
C GLU A 89 5.92 -5.55 5.87
N TRP A 90 4.98 -4.61 5.87
CA TRP A 90 3.78 -4.68 6.71
C TRP A 90 2.60 -3.95 6.10
N GLY A 91 1.38 -4.40 6.45
CA GLY A 91 0.13 -3.74 6.11
C GLY A 91 -0.43 -2.95 7.29
N LYS A 92 -1.26 -1.94 7.00
CA LYS A 92 -2.10 -1.25 7.99
C LYS A 92 -3.47 -1.02 7.41
N PHE A 93 -4.50 -1.28 8.20
CA PHE A 93 -5.87 -1.00 7.82
C PHE A 93 -6.41 0.17 8.64
N LEU A 94 -6.98 1.16 7.97
CA LEU A 94 -7.54 2.34 8.64
C LEU A 94 -8.63 1.95 9.66
N HIS A 95 -9.49 0.99 9.31
CA HIS A 95 -10.57 0.51 10.18
C HIS A 95 -10.09 -0.26 11.41
N THR A 96 -8.83 -0.69 11.47
CA THR A 96 -8.24 -1.38 12.63
C THR A 96 -7.43 -0.44 13.53
N LYS A 97 -7.62 0.89 13.40
CA LYS A 97 -6.83 1.92 14.08
C LYS A 97 -5.34 1.83 13.75
N ASN A 98 -5.00 1.54 12.49
CA ASN A 98 -3.62 1.41 12.02
C ASN A 98 -2.81 0.33 12.73
N LYS A 99 -3.48 -0.70 13.27
CA LYS A 99 -2.80 -1.92 13.71
C LYS A 99 -2.02 -2.50 12.53
N VAL A 100 -0.77 -2.84 12.81
CA VAL A 100 0.12 -3.46 11.84
C VAL A 100 -0.37 -4.89 11.63
N ALA A 101 -0.66 -5.23 10.38
CA ALA A 101 -0.96 -6.59 9.95
C ALA A 101 0.27 -7.11 9.20
N GLU A 102 0.66 -8.33 9.54
CA GLU A 102 1.62 -9.07 8.73
C GLU A 102 0.91 -9.61 7.48
N PRO A 103 1.62 -9.76 6.35
CA PRO A 103 1.11 -10.45 5.18
C PRO A 103 0.82 -11.93 5.45
#